data_AF-A0A9P5V2K2-F1
#
_entry.id   AF-A0A9P5V2K2-F1
#
_cell.length_a   1.000
_cell.length_b   1.000
_cell.length_c   1.000
_cell.angle_alpha   90.00
_cell.angle_beta   90.00
_cell.angle_gamma   90.00
#
_symmetry.space_group_name_H-M   'P 1'
#
loop_
_entity.id
_entity.type
_entity.pdbx_description
1 polymer ?
#
loop_
_entity_poly.entity_id
_entity_poly.type
_entity_poly.pdbx_seq_one_letter_code
_entity_poly.pdbx_strand_id
1 'polypeptide(L)'
;MTLTKHFYKPRASEGELYVEDFVDMDPVTGALRPWKCEASLRVFRVKVSGIPFQAPSFYQDQEQKQEEIQDQEHDLQRRVFQRLSRFQRLEDLALGHFHENYTPIDGSQVNADDNTTYYDQPYGQTGWDFSLHSGLGLLGGLKEMRRFSKKMTPPSTVGVDEVKWMVSQWPKLESIRGLVASPEKEETDVDEDVAEAQGKDDGQVVKWLEKHCPWIWVDRCDFWSNF
;
A
#
# COMPACT_ATOMS: atom_id res chain seq x y z
N MET A 1 -8.59 11.21 35.55
CA MET A 1 -8.41 12.00 34.31
C MET A 1 -9.01 11.18 33.18
N THR A 2 -10.28 11.44 32.87
CA THR A 2 -11.09 10.60 31.98
C THR A 2 -10.97 11.16 30.57
N LEU A 3 -10.11 10.57 29.74
CA LEU A 3 -10.06 10.88 28.32
C LEU A 3 -11.30 10.26 27.66
N THR A 4 -12.36 11.05 27.56
CA THR A 4 -13.45 10.81 26.63
C THR A 4 -12.88 10.95 25.21
N LYS A 5 -12.21 9.91 24.70
CA LYS A 5 -11.95 9.76 23.27
C LYS A 5 -13.34 9.74 22.61
N HIS A 6 -13.75 10.86 22.05
CA HIS A 6 -14.93 10.95 21.21
C HIS A 6 -14.84 9.81 20.20
N PHE A 7 -15.87 8.97 20.16
CA PHE A 7 -16.02 7.95 19.12
C PHE A 7 -15.99 8.69 17.79
N TYR A 8 -14.83 8.69 17.14
CA TYR A 8 -14.63 9.24 15.83
C TYR A 8 -15.58 8.46 14.93
N LYS A 9 -16.71 9.07 14.58
CA LYS A 9 -17.62 8.59 13.56
C LYS A 9 -17.05 9.20 12.29
N PRO A 10 -16.24 8.49 11.50
CA PRO A 10 -15.57 9.10 10.36
C PRO A 10 -16.67 9.63 9.45
N ARG A 11 -16.67 10.95 9.21
CA ARG A 11 -17.43 11.50 8.09
C ARG A 11 -16.79 10.95 6.81
N ALA A 12 -17.62 10.65 5.82
CA ALA A 12 -17.24 10.04 4.54
C ALA A 12 -16.42 10.96 3.60
N SER A 13 -15.52 11.76 4.16
CA SER A 13 -14.41 12.40 3.45
C SER A 13 -13.15 11.71 3.96
N GLU A 14 -12.43 11.03 3.07
CA GLU A 14 -11.22 10.24 3.31
C GLU A 14 -10.51 10.58 4.62
N GLY A 15 -10.66 9.70 5.61
CA GLY A 15 -10.00 9.89 6.90
C GLY A 15 -8.51 9.65 6.75
N GLU A 16 -7.70 10.62 7.17
CA GLU A 16 -6.29 10.40 7.45
C GLU A 16 -6.12 10.05 8.92
N LEU A 17 -5.36 8.99 9.21
CA LEU A 17 -4.99 8.58 10.55
C LEU A 17 -3.47 8.54 10.66
N TYR A 18 -2.91 9.09 11.73
CA TYR A 18 -1.50 8.85 12.04
C TYR A 18 -1.30 7.41 12.54
N VAL A 19 -0.15 6.83 12.26
CA VAL A 19 0.17 5.43 12.60
C VAL A 19 0.06 5.18 14.10
N GLU A 20 0.46 6.14 14.94
CA GLU A 20 0.38 6.04 16.39
C GLU A 20 -1.07 5.93 16.88
N ASP A 21 -1.95 6.74 16.30
CA ASP A 21 -3.39 6.73 16.60
C ASP A 21 -4.09 5.48 16.06
N PHE A 22 -3.67 5.01 14.89
CA PHE A 22 -4.23 3.81 14.27
C PHE A 22 -3.84 2.54 15.04
N VAL A 23 -2.56 2.40 15.38
CA VAL A 23 -2.08 1.24 16.13
C VAL A 23 -2.67 1.25 17.54
N ASP A 24 -2.81 2.41 18.21
CA ASP A 24 -3.45 2.57 19.53
C ASP A 24 -2.92 1.52 20.54
N MET A 25 -1.58 1.43 20.66
CA MET A 25 -0.94 0.57 21.67
C MET A 25 -1.15 1.16 23.05
N ASP A 26 -1.44 0.29 24.01
CA ASP A 26 -1.43 0.66 25.41
C ASP A 26 0.02 0.80 25.91
N PRO A 27 0.44 1.98 26.41
CA PRO A 27 1.83 2.24 26.77
C PRO A 27 2.29 1.44 28.01
N VAL A 28 1.37 0.90 28.81
CA VAL A 28 1.70 0.12 30.00
C VAL A 28 1.92 -1.34 29.66
N THR A 29 1.06 -1.89 28.79
CA THR A 29 1.09 -3.33 28.47
C THR A 29 1.81 -3.65 27.16
N GLY A 30 2.02 -2.66 26.28
CA GLY A 30 2.48 -2.85 24.91
C GLY A 30 1.46 -3.56 24.02
N ALA A 31 0.23 -3.80 24.50
CA ALA A 31 -0.79 -4.51 23.76
C ALA A 31 -1.71 -3.55 22.98
N LEU A 32 -2.25 -4.06 21.87
CA LEU A 32 -3.26 -3.36 21.07
C LEU A 32 -4.58 -3.20 21.86
N ARG A 33 -5.01 -1.96 22.10
CA ARG A 33 -6.30 -1.67 22.73
C ARG A 33 -7.47 -2.14 21.86
N PRO A 34 -8.48 -2.86 22.38
CA PRO A 34 -9.55 -3.39 21.57
C PRO A 34 -10.43 -2.25 21.01
N TRP A 35 -10.64 -2.25 19.69
CA TRP A 35 -11.62 -1.35 19.07
C TRP A 35 -13.02 -1.95 19.15
N LYS A 36 -14.03 -1.10 19.38
CA LYS A 36 -15.43 -1.55 19.45
C LYS A 36 -15.95 -2.17 18.15
N CYS A 37 -15.34 -1.85 17.02
CA CYS A 37 -15.71 -2.36 15.71
C CYS A 37 -14.89 -3.57 15.24
N GLU A 38 -13.97 -4.14 16.04
CA GLU A 38 -13.10 -5.24 15.58
C GLU A 38 -13.89 -6.41 14.99
N ALA A 39 -14.99 -6.79 15.64
CA ALA A 39 -15.83 -7.91 15.23
C ALA A 39 -16.93 -7.54 14.22
N SER A 40 -17.06 -6.28 13.80
CA SER A 40 -18.18 -5.82 12.95
C SER A 40 -17.76 -5.00 11.74
N LEU A 41 -16.51 -4.50 11.70
CA LEU A 41 -15.99 -3.72 10.59
C LEU A 41 -15.85 -4.60 9.34
N ARG A 42 -16.53 -4.20 8.26
CA ARG A 42 -16.50 -4.89 6.95
C ARG A 42 -15.73 -4.12 5.89
N VAL A 43 -15.64 -2.81 6.02
CA VAL A 43 -14.98 -1.92 5.06
C VAL A 43 -14.03 -1.02 5.83
N PHE A 44 -12.76 -1.03 5.43
CA PHE A 44 -11.73 -0.18 6.00
C PHE A 44 -10.94 0.47 4.87
N ARG A 45 -11.19 1.76 4.66
CA ARG A 45 -10.52 2.58 3.65
C ARG A 45 -9.97 3.81 4.34
N VAL A 46 -8.65 3.91 4.40
CA VAL A 46 -8.00 4.98 5.15
C VAL A 46 -6.62 5.26 4.57
N LYS A 47 -6.19 6.51 4.70
CA LYS A 47 -4.78 6.86 4.59
C LYS A 47 -4.18 6.77 6.00
N VAL A 48 -3.31 5.80 6.25
CA VAL A 48 -2.47 5.84 7.45
C VAL A 48 -1.18 6.58 7.10
N SER A 49 -0.89 7.67 7.79
CA SER A 49 0.31 8.49 7.65
C SER A 49 1.24 8.35 8.87
N GLY A 50 2.39 9.00 8.84
CA GLY A 50 3.40 8.89 9.92
C GLY A 50 4.32 7.67 9.83
N ILE A 51 4.16 6.83 8.79
CA ILE A 51 5.17 5.82 8.47
C ILE A 51 6.31 6.54 7.73
N PRO A 52 7.54 6.54 8.27
CA PRO A 52 8.68 7.15 7.58
C PRO A 52 8.90 6.41 6.27
N PHE A 53 9.00 7.16 5.19
CA PHE A 53 9.37 6.64 3.87
C PHE A 53 10.71 7.22 3.49
N GLN A 54 11.66 6.36 3.13
CA GLN A 54 12.88 6.80 2.47
C GLN A 54 12.77 6.60 0.97
N ALA A 55 12.81 7.72 0.25
CA ALA A 55 13.15 7.65 -1.16
C ALA A 55 14.55 7.03 -1.30
N PRO A 56 14.77 6.18 -2.31
CA PRO A 56 16.10 5.63 -2.59
C PRO A 56 17.13 6.76 -2.63
N SER A 57 18.10 6.74 -1.72
CA SER A 57 19.16 7.75 -1.74
C SER A 57 20.11 7.44 -2.88
N PHE A 58 20.34 8.40 -3.77
CA PHE A 58 21.33 8.26 -4.84
C PHE A 58 22.80 8.30 -4.35
N TYR A 59 23.02 8.44 -3.04
CA TYR A 59 24.35 8.59 -2.44
C TYR A 59 24.74 7.31 -1.67
N GLN A 60 25.88 6.72 -2.03
CA GLN A 60 26.40 5.46 -1.47
C GLN A 60 26.83 5.57 0.01
N ASP A 61 27.16 6.76 0.51
CA ASP A 61 27.65 6.93 1.88
C ASP A 61 26.56 6.80 2.98
N GLN A 62 25.32 6.41 2.63
CA GLN A 62 24.20 6.30 3.57
C GLN A 62 23.66 4.89 3.80
N GLU A 63 24.33 3.84 3.32
CA GLU A 63 23.84 2.44 3.41
C GLU A 63 23.46 2.03 4.85
N GLN A 64 24.31 2.26 5.85
CA GLN A 64 24.00 1.87 7.23
C GLN A 64 22.79 2.60 7.81
N LYS A 65 22.60 3.87 7.45
CA LYS A 65 21.45 4.66 7.92
C LYS A 65 20.16 4.23 7.22
N GLN A 66 20.27 3.68 6.02
CA GLN A 66 19.15 3.18 5.24
C GLN A 66 18.58 1.89 5.85
N GLU A 67 19.43 0.95 6.26
CA GLU A 67 18.99 -0.29 6.92
C GLU A 67 18.21 0.00 8.22
N GLU A 68 18.73 0.87 9.08
CA GLU A 68 18.08 1.19 10.37
C GLU A 68 16.70 1.83 10.18
N ILE A 69 16.52 2.62 9.12
CA ILE A 69 15.24 3.27 8.82
C ILE A 69 14.26 2.29 8.16
N GLN A 70 14.75 1.40 7.31
CA GLN A 70 13.94 0.33 6.73
C GLN A 70 13.39 -0.61 7.81
N ASP A 71 14.19 -0.96 8.81
CA ASP A 71 13.73 -1.76 9.95
C ASP A 71 12.63 -1.04 10.75
N GLN A 72 12.78 0.26 10.99
CA GLN A 72 11.75 1.07 11.68
C GLN A 72 10.45 1.15 10.87
N GLU A 73 10.55 1.30 9.55
CA GLU A 73 9.41 1.30 8.64
C GLU A 73 8.67 -0.05 8.69
N HIS A 74 9.39 -1.16 8.55
CA HIS A 74 8.82 -2.50 8.62
C HIS A 74 8.17 -2.77 9.98
N ASP A 75 8.77 -2.33 11.09
CA ASP A 75 8.21 -2.49 12.43
C ASP A 75 6.87 -1.75 12.57
N LEU A 76 6.78 -0.53 12.06
CA LEU A 76 5.52 0.24 12.07
C LEU A 76 4.47 -0.42 11.18
N GLN A 77 4.83 -0.86 9.97
CA GLN A 77 3.93 -1.57 9.07
C GLN A 77 3.42 -2.88 9.68
N ARG A 78 4.29 -3.66 10.33
CA ARG A 78 3.91 -4.88 11.06
C ARG A 78 2.89 -4.58 12.16
N ARG A 79 3.04 -3.47 12.90
CA ARG A 79 2.06 -3.06 13.92
C ARG A 79 0.71 -2.68 13.30
N VAL A 80 0.72 -2.00 12.15
CA VAL A 80 -0.50 -1.73 11.38
C VAL A 80 -1.14 -3.06 10.95
N PHE A 81 -0.38 -3.99 10.39
CA PHE A 81 -0.90 -5.28 9.95
C PHE A 81 -1.42 -6.13 11.11
N GLN A 82 -0.74 -6.12 12.27
CA GLN A 82 -1.23 -6.74 13.50
C GLN A 82 -2.59 -6.15 13.90
N ARG A 83 -2.75 -4.82 13.87
CA ARG A 83 -4.02 -4.16 14.13
C ARG A 83 -5.10 -4.60 13.14
N LEU A 84 -4.79 -4.57 11.84
CA LEU A 84 -5.72 -4.95 10.77
C LEU A 84 -6.16 -6.41 10.88
N SER A 85 -5.27 -7.32 11.30
CA SER A 85 -5.56 -8.75 11.45
C SER A 85 -6.70 -9.04 12.44
N ARG A 86 -7.03 -8.10 13.33
CA ARG A 86 -8.12 -8.22 14.30
C ARG A 86 -9.50 -8.01 13.68
N PHE A 87 -9.58 -7.42 12.48
CA PHE A 87 -10.84 -7.18 11.78
C PHE A 87 -11.32 -8.44 11.03
N GLN A 88 -11.68 -9.49 11.76
CA GLN A 88 -12.00 -10.82 11.19
C GLN A 88 -13.12 -10.83 10.14
N ARG A 89 -13.97 -9.80 10.13
CA ARG A 89 -15.07 -9.63 9.16
C ARG A 89 -14.76 -8.63 8.04
N LEU A 90 -13.51 -8.22 7.90
CA LEU A 90 -13.10 -7.25 6.90
C LEU A 90 -13.21 -7.89 5.50
N GLU A 91 -13.97 -7.21 4.63
CA GLU A 91 -14.23 -7.62 3.25
C GLU A 91 -13.53 -6.69 2.25
N ASP A 92 -13.34 -5.43 2.60
CA ASP A 92 -12.78 -4.41 1.73
C ASP A 92 -11.71 -3.63 2.50
N LEU A 93 -10.46 -3.80 2.08
CA LEU A 93 -9.30 -3.12 2.64
C LEU A 93 -8.67 -2.23 1.56
N ALA A 94 -8.63 -0.94 1.86
CA ALA A 94 -7.94 0.04 1.05
C ALA A 94 -6.97 0.84 1.94
N LEU A 95 -5.67 0.73 1.67
CA LEU A 95 -4.61 1.51 2.35
C LEU A 95 -3.92 2.51 1.41
N GLY A 96 -3.91 3.78 1.83
CA GLY A 96 -3.33 4.90 1.08
C GLY A 96 -4.35 5.98 0.71
N HIS A 97 -3.92 6.93 -0.11
CA HIS A 97 -4.81 7.95 -0.70
C HIS A 97 -5.64 7.33 -1.82
N PHE A 98 -6.96 7.23 -1.63
CA PHE A 98 -7.90 6.74 -2.65
C PHE A 98 -8.76 7.89 -3.11
N HIS A 99 -8.22 8.73 -4.00
CA HIS A 99 -9.09 9.65 -4.72
C HIS A 99 -9.99 8.84 -5.66
N GLU A 100 -11.22 8.57 -5.22
CA GLU A 100 -12.27 7.95 -6.07
C GLU A 100 -12.54 8.81 -7.32
N ASN A 101 -12.13 10.08 -7.30
CA ASN A 101 -12.27 11.05 -8.38
C ASN A 101 -10.93 11.66 -8.80
N TYR A 102 -9.86 10.86 -8.95
CA TYR A 102 -8.67 11.38 -9.64
C TYR A 102 -9.02 11.59 -11.12
N THR A 103 -9.77 12.65 -11.43
CA THR A 103 -9.74 13.26 -12.74
C THR A 103 -8.31 13.74 -12.90
N PRO A 104 -7.56 13.26 -13.90
CA PRO A 104 -6.25 13.83 -14.21
C PRO A 104 -6.44 15.34 -14.22
N ILE A 105 -5.65 16.06 -13.42
CA ILE A 105 -5.59 17.52 -13.58
C ILE A 105 -5.07 17.68 -15.00
N ASP A 106 -5.98 18.03 -15.92
CA ASP A 106 -5.65 18.32 -17.30
C ASP A 106 -4.54 19.37 -17.23
N GLY A 107 -3.33 19.01 -17.70
CA GLY A 107 -2.12 19.81 -17.55
C GLY A 107 -2.17 21.17 -18.26
N SER A 108 -3.35 21.58 -18.72
CA SER A 108 -3.64 22.74 -19.53
C SER A 108 -3.87 24.04 -18.74
N GLN A 109 -3.87 24.02 -17.40
CA GLN A 109 -4.05 25.24 -16.58
C GLN A 109 -2.90 25.57 -15.62
N VAL A 110 -1.67 25.23 -15.97
CA VAL A 110 -0.51 25.82 -15.29
C VAL A 110 -0.33 27.23 -15.87
N ASN A 111 -0.87 28.24 -15.16
CA ASN A 111 -0.62 29.64 -15.49
C ASN A 111 0.90 29.88 -15.47
N ALA A 112 1.47 30.25 -16.62
CA ALA A 112 2.90 30.42 -16.82
C ALA A 112 3.54 31.55 -15.98
N ASP A 113 2.74 32.34 -15.29
CA ASP A 113 3.19 33.57 -14.62
C ASP A 113 3.46 33.38 -13.11
N ASP A 114 3.13 32.22 -12.52
CA ASP A 114 3.44 31.94 -11.11
C ASP A 114 4.74 31.14 -10.98
N ASN A 115 5.86 31.86 -10.92
CA ASN A 115 7.21 31.30 -10.73
C ASN A 115 7.44 30.71 -9.32
N THR A 116 6.38 30.53 -8.52
CA THR A 116 6.41 29.64 -7.37
C THR A 116 6.14 28.22 -7.82
N THR A 117 7.13 27.61 -8.49
CA THR A 117 7.27 26.15 -8.51
C THR A 117 7.62 25.70 -7.09
N TYR A 118 6.65 25.84 -6.18
CA TYR A 118 6.51 24.95 -5.06
C TYR A 118 6.31 23.59 -5.71
N TYR A 119 7.41 22.89 -5.97
CA TYR A 119 7.37 21.45 -6.11
C TYR A 119 6.72 21.02 -4.82
N ASP A 120 5.40 20.80 -4.90
CA ASP A 120 4.62 20.19 -3.86
C ASP A 120 5.36 18.90 -3.62
N GLN A 121 6.12 19.00 -2.55
CA GLN A 121 7.24 18.14 -2.28
C GLN A 121 6.59 16.74 -2.29
N PRO A 122 7.16 15.69 -2.94
CA PRO A 122 6.58 14.33 -2.99
C PRO A 122 6.44 13.64 -1.61
N TYR A 123 6.37 14.45 -0.56
CA TYR A 123 6.36 14.25 0.86
C TYR A 123 4.96 13.81 1.24
N GLY A 124 4.83 12.51 1.44
CA GLY A 124 3.59 11.87 1.86
C GLY A 124 3.22 10.65 1.05
N GLN A 125 4.07 10.20 0.11
CA GLN A 125 3.98 8.82 -0.34
C GLN A 125 4.28 7.91 0.85
N THR A 126 3.23 7.26 1.35
CA THR A 126 3.39 6.19 2.32
C THR A 126 3.84 4.97 1.53
N GLY A 127 5.09 4.57 1.73
CA GLY A 127 5.73 3.45 1.04
C GLY A 127 5.29 2.12 1.60
N TRP A 128 3.98 1.83 1.56
CA TRP A 128 3.48 0.56 2.05
C TRP A 128 4.14 -0.62 1.34
N ASP A 129 4.97 -1.37 2.05
CA ASP A 129 5.46 -2.63 1.55
C ASP A 129 4.43 -3.72 1.89
N PHE A 130 3.99 -4.44 0.86
CA PHE A 130 3.07 -5.57 1.00
C PHE A 130 3.78 -6.89 0.69
N SER A 131 5.08 -6.97 0.95
CA SER A 131 5.82 -8.22 0.93
C SER A 131 5.45 -9.12 2.11
N LEU A 132 5.70 -10.42 1.98
CA LEU A 132 5.64 -11.32 3.13
C LEU A 132 6.63 -10.91 4.22
N HIS A 133 7.76 -10.31 3.83
CA HIS A 133 8.79 -9.82 4.73
C HIS A 133 8.32 -8.62 5.57
N SER A 134 7.56 -7.68 5.03
CA SER A 134 6.98 -6.55 5.77
C SER A 134 5.82 -6.95 6.69
N GLY A 135 5.39 -8.22 6.63
CA GLY A 135 4.37 -8.76 7.52
C GLY A 135 2.99 -8.90 6.89
N LEU A 136 2.87 -8.89 5.56
CA LEU A 136 1.63 -9.26 4.86
C LEU A 136 1.04 -10.58 5.43
N GLY A 137 1.91 -11.51 5.80
CA GLY A 137 1.58 -12.79 6.45
C GLY A 137 0.62 -12.67 7.66
N LEU A 138 0.70 -11.56 8.40
CA LEU A 138 -0.15 -11.30 9.57
C LEU A 138 -1.63 -11.13 9.21
N LEU A 139 -1.92 -10.76 7.97
CA LEU A 139 -3.28 -10.59 7.45
C LEU A 139 -3.94 -11.90 7.04
N GLY A 140 -3.29 -13.05 7.24
CA GLY A 140 -3.81 -14.36 6.82
C GLY A 140 -5.13 -14.76 7.50
N GLY A 141 -5.45 -14.16 8.66
CA GLY A 141 -6.72 -14.40 9.37
C GLY A 141 -7.95 -13.73 8.75
N LEU A 142 -7.78 -12.84 7.77
CA LEU A 142 -8.88 -12.08 7.15
C LEU A 142 -9.63 -12.92 6.10
N LYS A 143 -10.32 -13.97 6.55
CA LYS A 143 -10.98 -14.95 5.66
C LYS A 143 -12.20 -14.41 4.90
N GLU A 144 -12.73 -13.27 5.33
CA GLU A 144 -13.83 -12.57 4.66
C GLU A 144 -13.37 -11.59 3.58
N MET A 145 -12.05 -11.43 3.37
CA MET A 145 -11.50 -10.46 2.43
C MET A 145 -11.98 -10.75 1.00
N ARG A 146 -12.54 -9.72 0.35
CA ARG A 146 -13.02 -9.74 -1.04
C ARG A 146 -12.28 -8.76 -1.93
N ARG A 147 -11.96 -7.57 -1.41
CA ARG A 147 -11.34 -6.51 -2.19
C ARG A 147 -10.14 -5.97 -1.44
N PHE A 148 -8.97 -6.10 -2.05
CA PHE A 148 -7.75 -5.51 -1.56
C PHE A 148 -7.30 -4.41 -2.54
N SER A 149 -7.00 -3.25 -1.98
CA SER A 149 -6.57 -2.09 -2.74
C SER A 149 -5.41 -1.42 -2.02
N LYS A 150 -4.32 -1.18 -2.74
CA LYS A 150 -3.26 -0.30 -2.28
C LYS A 150 -3.09 0.85 -3.26
N LYS A 151 -2.69 2.02 -2.75
CA LYS A 151 -2.18 3.05 -3.66
C LYS A 151 -0.89 2.55 -4.31
N MET A 152 -0.77 2.76 -5.60
CA MET A 152 0.46 2.48 -6.33
C MET A 152 1.53 3.49 -5.89
N THR A 153 2.46 3.05 -5.06
CA THR A 153 3.66 3.81 -4.67
C THR A 153 4.89 2.98 -5.02
N PRO A 154 5.74 3.44 -5.96
CA PRO A 154 7.05 2.83 -6.16
C PRO A 154 7.89 2.99 -4.88
N PRO A 155 8.70 1.99 -4.47
CA PRO A 155 8.97 0.72 -5.14
C PRO A 155 8.14 -0.46 -4.59
N SER A 156 6.96 -0.23 -3.97
CA SER A 156 6.20 -1.32 -3.34
C SER A 156 5.77 -2.38 -4.38
N THR A 157 6.52 -3.47 -4.46
CA THR A 157 6.25 -4.57 -5.38
C THR A 157 5.51 -5.66 -4.62
N VAL A 158 4.27 -5.91 -5.02
CA VAL A 158 3.57 -7.14 -4.61
C VAL A 158 3.96 -8.16 -5.66
N GLY A 159 4.92 -9.01 -5.34
CA GLY A 159 5.43 -10.03 -6.26
C GLY A 159 4.45 -11.17 -6.48
N VAL A 160 4.82 -12.10 -7.37
CA VAL A 160 3.99 -13.28 -7.67
C VAL A 160 3.74 -14.13 -6.43
N ASP A 161 4.73 -14.23 -5.54
CA ASP A 161 4.63 -15.06 -4.33
C ASP A 161 3.72 -14.44 -3.27
N GLU A 162 3.73 -13.12 -3.09
CA GLU A 162 2.75 -12.39 -2.28
C GLU A 162 1.34 -12.62 -2.81
N VAL A 163 1.12 -12.54 -4.12
CA VAL A 163 -0.21 -12.76 -4.71
C VAL A 163 -0.68 -14.20 -4.53
N LYS A 164 0.18 -15.19 -4.79
CA LYS A 164 -0.13 -16.60 -4.49
C LYS A 164 -0.54 -16.77 -3.03
N TRP A 165 0.20 -16.15 -2.12
CA TRP A 165 -0.12 -16.17 -0.71
C TRP A 165 -1.49 -15.55 -0.44
N MET A 166 -1.79 -14.36 -0.98
CA MET A 166 -3.08 -13.68 -0.81
C MET A 166 -4.24 -14.57 -1.28
N VAL A 167 -4.14 -15.14 -2.48
CA VAL A 167 -5.16 -16.05 -3.03
C VAL A 167 -5.35 -17.29 -2.15
N SER A 168 -4.25 -17.87 -1.64
CA SER A 168 -4.33 -19.03 -0.76
C SER A 168 -4.96 -18.72 0.61
N GLN A 169 -4.72 -17.51 1.14
CA GLN A 169 -5.17 -17.14 2.47
C GLN A 169 -6.55 -16.48 2.50
N TRP A 170 -6.96 -15.82 1.42
CA TRP A 170 -8.22 -15.09 1.31
C TRP A 170 -9.14 -15.79 0.30
N PRO A 171 -9.86 -16.85 0.71
CA PRO A 171 -10.64 -17.69 -0.20
C PRO A 171 -11.83 -16.97 -0.86
N LYS A 172 -12.19 -15.77 -0.38
CA LYS A 172 -13.26 -14.93 -0.92
C LYS A 172 -12.74 -13.76 -1.75
N LEU A 173 -11.44 -13.72 -2.05
CA LEU A 173 -10.82 -12.64 -2.80
C LEU A 173 -11.39 -12.56 -4.21
N GLU A 174 -11.98 -11.41 -4.53
CA GLU A 174 -12.66 -11.09 -5.79
C GLU A 174 -11.87 -10.03 -6.58
N SER A 175 -11.16 -9.10 -5.93
CA SER A 175 -10.33 -8.13 -6.64
C SER A 175 -9.06 -7.72 -5.92
N ILE A 176 -8.03 -7.42 -6.71
CA ILE A 176 -6.77 -6.81 -6.27
C ILE A 176 -6.53 -5.55 -7.11
N ARG A 177 -6.36 -4.40 -6.45
CA ARG A 177 -6.06 -3.11 -7.10
C ARG A 177 -4.70 -2.56 -6.66
N GLY A 178 -4.09 -1.78 -7.54
CA GLY A 178 -2.77 -1.17 -7.29
C GLY A 178 -1.59 -2.09 -7.56
N LEU A 179 -1.79 -3.12 -8.41
CA LEU A 179 -0.69 -3.89 -8.98
C LEU A 179 -0.11 -3.11 -10.16
N VAL A 180 1.21 -2.94 -10.18
CA VAL A 180 1.91 -2.32 -11.31
C VAL A 180 1.93 -3.33 -12.45
N ALA A 181 1.31 -3.00 -13.58
CA ALA A 181 1.62 -3.71 -14.81
C ALA A 181 2.95 -3.16 -15.33
N SER A 182 4.00 -3.98 -15.35
CA SER A 182 5.20 -3.59 -16.09
C SER A 182 4.78 -3.44 -17.56
N PRO A 183 5.09 -2.31 -18.24
CA PRO A 183 4.92 -2.25 -19.67
C PRO A 183 5.69 -3.42 -20.25
N GLU A 184 5.06 -4.21 -21.11
CA GLU A 184 5.78 -5.24 -21.86
C GLU A 184 6.93 -4.53 -22.53
N LYS A 185 8.16 -4.79 -22.07
CA LYS A 185 9.34 -4.29 -22.75
C LYS A 185 9.23 -4.93 -24.12
N GLU A 186 8.82 -4.14 -25.13
CA GLU A 186 8.98 -4.53 -26.51
C GLU A 186 10.42 -5.03 -26.62
N GLU A 187 10.57 -6.29 -27.04
CA GLU A 187 11.84 -6.96 -27.23
C GLU A 187 12.64 -6.13 -28.24
N THR A 188 13.29 -5.09 -27.74
CA THR A 188 14.25 -4.32 -28.47
C THR A 188 15.52 -5.15 -28.37
N ASP A 189 16.06 -5.53 -29.52
CA ASP A 189 17.31 -6.28 -29.69
C ASP A 189 18.51 -5.47 -29.14
N VAL A 190 18.52 -5.20 -27.83
CA VAL A 190 19.60 -4.52 -27.12
C VAL A 190 20.46 -5.60 -26.49
N ASP A 191 21.73 -5.63 -26.88
CA ASP A 191 22.75 -6.62 -26.53
C ASP A 191 22.62 -7.14 -25.07
N GLU A 192 22.50 -8.46 -24.94
CA GLU A 192 22.15 -9.24 -23.72
C GLU A 192 23.08 -9.05 -22.51
N ASP A 193 24.20 -8.34 -22.64
CA ASP A 193 25.34 -8.47 -21.71
C ASP A 193 25.29 -7.57 -20.46
N VAL A 194 24.24 -6.76 -20.22
CA VAL A 194 24.21 -5.80 -19.07
C VAL A 194 22.95 -5.85 -18.20
N ALA A 195 21.98 -6.73 -18.47
CA ALA A 195 20.63 -6.64 -17.87
C ALA A 195 20.34 -7.63 -16.72
N GLU A 196 21.30 -7.94 -15.84
CA GLU A 196 21.13 -9.02 -14.84
C GLU A 196 20.62 -8.59 -13.44
N ALA A 197 20.52 -7.29 -13.10
CA ALA A 197 20.31 -6.92 -11.68
C ALA A 197 19.01 -6.20 -11.29
N GLN A 198 18.09 -5.85 -12.21
CA GLN A 198 16.94 -5.00 -11.84
C GLN A 198 15.57 -5.52 -12.32
N GLY A 199 14.79 -6.00 -11.35
CA GLY A 199 13.32 -5.97 -11.30
C GLY A 199 12.56 -6.53 -12.51
N LYS A 200 12.35 -7.86 -12.56
CA LYS A 200 11.68 -8.57 -13.67
C LYS A 200 10.26 -9.11 -13.37
N ASP A 201 9.62 -8.78 -12.24
CA ASP A 201 8.47 -9.59 -11.79
C ASP A 201 7.07 -8.95 -11.94
N ASP A 202 6.93 -7.64 -12.04
CA ASP A 202 5.60 -7.00 -11.93
C ASP A 202 4.62 -7.41 -13.05
N GLY A 203 5.12 -7.56 -14.29
CA GLY A 203 4.30 -8.07 -15.40
C GLY A 203 3.91 -9.55 -15.26
N GLN A 204 4.64 -10.32 -14.45
CA GLN A 204 4.35 -11.74 -14.22
C GLN A 204 3.14 -11.93 -13.30
N VAL A 205 2.90 -10.97 -12.38
CA VAL A 205 1.79 -11.03 -11.43
C VAL A 205 0.45 -11.05 -12.13
N VAL A 206 0.22 -10.11 -13.05
CA VAL A 206 -1.05 -10.00 -13.80
C VAL A 206 -1.24 -11.24 -14.68
N LYS A 207 -0.19 -11.65 -15.41
CA LYS A 207 -0.22 -12.86 -16.25
C LYS A 207 -0.50 -14.12 -15.42
N TRP A 208 0.05 -14.20 -14.22
CA TRP A 208 -0.20 -15.32 -13.30
C TRP A 208 -1.66 -15.33 -12.82
N LEU A 209 -2.20 -14.18 -12.41
CA LEU A 209 -3.60 -14.05 -11.99
C LEU A 209 -4.57 -14.41 -13.12
N GLU A 210 -4.34 -13.93 -14.34
CA GLU A 210 -5.19 -14.25 -15.49
C GLU A 210 -5.18 -15.75 -15.80
N LYS A 211 -4.02 -16.41 -15.68
CA LYS A 211 -3.87 -17.84 -15.95
C LYS A 211 -4.43 -18.73 -14.85
N HIS A 212 -4.22 -18.38 -13.58
CA HIS A 212 -4.50 -19.28 -12.45
C HIS A 212 -5.74 -18.88 -11.64
N CYS A 213 -6.16 -17.63 -11.72
CA CYS A 213 -7.24 -17.06 -10.92
C CYS A 213 -8.14 -16.12 -11.76
N PRO A 214 -8.74 -16.59 -12.88
CA PRO A 214 -9.48 -15.73 -13.79
C PRO A 214 -10.74 -15.08 -13.19
N TRP A 215 -11.17 -15.53 -12.00
CA TRP A 215 -12.27 -14.91 -11.25
C TRP A 215 -11.84 -13.67 -10.46
N ILE A 216 -10.53 -13.45 -10.26
CA ILE A 216 -10.00 -12.29 -9.56
C ILE A 216 -9.88 -11.15 -10.57
N TRP A 217 -10.63 -10.09 -10.32
CA TRP A 217 -10.55 -8.89 -11.12
C TRP A 217 -9.31 -8.07 -10.73
N VAL A 218 -8.48 -7.77 -11.72
CA VAL A 218 -7.30 -6.92 -11.59
C VAL A 218 -7.61 -5.58 -12.22
N ASP A 219 -7.66 -4.53 -11.39
CA ASP A 219 -7.79 -3.16 -11.87
C ASP A 219 -6.40 -2.70 -12.33
N ARG A 220 -6.17 -2.70 -13.64
CA ARG A 220 -4.96 -2.14 -14.22
C ARG A 220 -5.07 -0.63 -14.08
N CYS A 221 -4.42 -0.07 -13.06
CA CYS A 221 -4.22 1.37 -13.03
C CYS A 221 -3.25 1.69 -14.16
N ASP A 222 -3.77 2.11 -15.30
CA ASP A 222 -2.96 2.58 -16.41
C ASP A 222 -2.33 3.92 -16.01
N PHE A 223 -1.22 3.84 -15.28
CA PHE A 223 -0.45 4.99 -14.81
C PHE A 223 0.09 5.85 -15.96
N TRP A 224 0.14 5.30 -17.18
CA TRP A 224 0.75 5.92 -18.35
C TRP A 224 -0.23 6.48 -19.39
N SER A 225 -1.55 6.32 -19.24
CA SER A 225 -2.49 6.74 -20.28
C SER A 225 -2.65 8.26 -20.46
N ASN A 226 -1.94 9.09 -19.67
CA ASN A 226 -2.07 10.56 -19.68
C ASN A 226 -0.73 11.32 -19.59
N PHE A 227 0.41 10.70 -19.91
CA PHE A 227 1.70 11.40 -20.08
C PHE A 227 2.17 11.35 -21.53
#